data_AF-A0A849QWK8-F1
#
_entry.id   AF-A0A849QWK8-F1
#
_cell.length_a   1.000
_cell.length_b   1.000
_cell.length_c   1.000
_cell.angle_alpha   90.00
_cell.angle_beta   90.00
_cell.angle_gamma   90.00
#
_symmetry.space_group_name_H-M   'P 1'
#
loop_
_entity.id
_entity.type
_entity.pdbx_description
1 polymer ?
#
loop_
_entity_poly.entity_id
_entity_poly.type
_entity_poly.pdbx_seq_one_letter_code
_entity_poly.pdbx_strand_id
1 'polypeptide(L)'
;MKHLKLSFINFGILFLLIAGCVVVDGAPDITTYTNSVDTNNMYPVVGHGSSITFYATANETIITWAWHVDTIDQSHNYDNLSYAWTSKGYKNVTATATNANGTSLPITWNPYVKMEMAGAGDTISNMDETGYDNLMLGLEGDSPDFEVMLWGITEPYQVVVGNMFFAILFGIPMLMFYLRQGSLIIPSMFGIIMGTVLFAFFPASFAATASAIIVMSILAVFYTFYKERR
;
A
#
# COMPACT_ATOMS: atom_id res chain seq x y z
N MET A 1 21.84 70.73 64.63
CA MET A 1 20.98 69.53 64.51
C MET A 1 20.04 69.62 63.29
N LYS A 2 20.56 69.60 62.05
CA LYS A 2 19.71 69.65 60.84
C LYS A 2 20.18 68.77 59.67
N HIS A 3 21.14 67.86 59.89
CA HIS A 3 21.70 67.02 58.81
C HIS A 3 21.52 65.50 59.00
N LEU A 4 20.69 65.05 59.96
CA LEU A 4 20.50 63.62 60.26
C LEU A 4 19.12 63.07 59.85
N LYS A 5 18.47 63.67 58.84
CA LYS A 5 17.15 63.21 58.34
C LYS A 5 17.17 62.64 56.91
N LEU A 6 18.28 62.79 56.17
CA LEU A 6 18.36 62.33 54.78
C LEU A 6 18.88 60.89 54.60
N SER A 7 19.49 60.29 55.63
CA SER A 7 20.08 58.95 55.55
C SER A 7 19.08 57.81 55.77
N PHE A 8 18.07 57.99 56.65
CA PHE A 8 17.07 56.96 56.92
C PHE A 8 16.04 56.77 55.80
N ILE A 9 15.71 57.83 55.07
CA ILE A 9 14.80 57.76 53.92
C ILE A 9 15.43 57.00 52.75
N ASN A 10 16.73 57.23 52.49
CA ASN A 10 17.45 56.52 51.42
C ASN A 10 17.70 55.04 51.76
N PHE A 11 17.92 54.69 53.03
CA PHE A 11 18.07 53.29 53.45
C PHE A 11 16.72 52.55 53.42
N GLY A 12 15.62 53.23 53.79
CA GLY A 12 14.26 52.67 53.68
C GLY A 12 13.84 52.43 52.23
N ILE A 13 14.17 53.34 51.31
CA ILE A 13 13.91 53.17 49.88
C ILE A 13 14.78 52.06 49.27
N LEU A 14 16.05 51.93 49.71
CA LEU A 14 16.93 50.83 49.26
C LEU A 14 16.44 49.45 49.75
N PHE A 15 15.93 49.37 50.98
CA PHE A 15 15.35 48.13 51.52
C PHE A 15 13.99 47.78 50.86
N LEU A 16 13.20 48.80 50.48
CA LEU A 16 11.95 48.61 49.72
C LEU A 16 12.23 48.21 48.25
N LEU A 17 13.32 48.69 47.65
CA LEU A 17 13.73 48.31 46.28
C LEU A 17 14.25 46.86 46.21
N ILE A 18 14.93 46.38 47.26
CA ILE A 18 15.43 45.00 47.33
C ILE A 18 14.29 44.01 47.66
N ALA A 19 13.27 44.45 48.41
CA ALA A 19 12.08 43.63 48.71
C ALA A 19 11.03 43.61 47.58
N GLY A 20 11.16 44.47 46.55
CA GLY A 20 10.19 44.61 45.46
C GLY A 20 10.56 43.88 44.16
N CYS A 21 11.74 43.26 44.08
CA CYS A 21 12.09 42.44 42.92
C CYS A 21 11.48 41.04 43.09
N VAL A 22 10.16 40.96 42.95
CA VAL A 22 9.50 39.69 42.65
C VAL A 22 9.84 39.43 41.19
N VAL A 23 10.65 38.41 40.93
CA VAL A 23 10.72 37.81 39.59
C VAL A 23 9.29 37.42 39.27
N VAL A 24 8.63 38.16 38.38
CA VAL A 24 7.37 37.71 37.81
C VAL A 24 7.79 36.54 36.94
N ASP A 25 7.68 35.32 37.47
CA ASP A 25 7.94 34.12 36.69
C ASP A 25 7.08 34.20 35.43
N GLY A 26 7.71 33.96 34.29
CA GLY A 26 7.03 33.91 33.02
C GLY A 26 6.20 32.63 32.90
N ALA A 27 5.61 32.43 31.72
CA ALA A 27 5.23 31.09 31.33
C ALA A 27 6.48 30.18 31.38
N PRO A 28 6.32 28.88 31.70
CA PRO A 28 7.47 28.02 31.87
C PRO A 28 8.15 27.77 30.52
N ASP A 29 9.47 27.60 30.53
CA ASP A 29 10.26 27.22 29.36
C ASP A 29 10.64 25.75 29.45
N ILE A 30 10.37 24.99 28.38
CA ILE A 30 10.85 23.61 28.24
C ILE A 30 12.33 23.66 27.86
N THR A 31 13.20 23.25 28.79
CA THR A 31 14.66 23.38 28.67
C THR A 31 15.32 22.15 28.07
N THR A 32 14.78 20.97 28.33
CA THR A 32 15.25 19.72 27.73
C THR A 32 14.07 18.91 27.21
N TYR A 33 14.27 18.26 26.07
CA TYR A 33 13.27 17.42 25.43
C TYR A 33 13.99 16.31 24.67
N THR A 34 13.61 15.06 24.94
CA THR A 34 14.32 13.88 24.41
C THR A 34 13.31 12.77 24.10
N ASN A 35 13.79 11.67 23.51
CA ASN A 35 13.00 10.46 23.34
C ASN A 35 13.85 9.19 23.58
N SER A 36 13.18 8.06 23.77
CA SER A 36 13.81 6.77 24.10
C SER A 36 14.57 6.11 22.94
N VAL A 37 14.48 6.61 21.70
CA VAL A 37 15.18 6.05 20.53
C VAL A 37 16.53 6.74 20.35
N ASP A 38 16.51 8.08 20.33
CA ASP A 38 17.72 8.91 20.22
C ASP A 38 17.45 10.25 20.92
N THR A 39 18.23 10.53 21.96
CA THR A 39 18.02 11.64 22.88
C THR A 39 17.95 13.02 22.23
N ASN A 40 18.58 13.24 21.08
CA ASN A 40 18.60 14.55 20.41
C ASN A 40 17.86 14.58 19.07
N ASN A 41 17.11 13.53 18.74
CA ASN A 41 16.46 13.42 17.45
C ASN A 41 14.98 13.85 17.53
N MET A 42 14.61 14.92 16.83
CA MET A 42 13.19 15.32 16.68
C MET A 42 12.43 14.47 15.67
N TYR A 43 13.11 13.63 14.88
CA TYR A 43 12.56 12.76 13.85
C TYR A 43 12.91 11.28 14.13
N PRO A 44 12.52 10.72 15.29
CA PRO A 44 12.86 9.35 15.62
C PRO A 44 12.15 8.37 14.68
N VAL A 45 12.85 7.32 14.29
CA VAL A 45 12.30 6.25 13.46
C VAL A 45 11.84 5.11 14.36
N VAL A 46 10.56 4.77 14.30
CA VAL A 46 9.92 3.80 15.21
C VAL A 46 9.35 2.63 14.42
N GLY A 47 9.41 1.42 14.98
CA GLY A 47 8.74 0.25 14.40
C GLY A 47 7.21 0.37 14.50
N HIS A 48 6.50 -0.24 13.56
CA HIS A 48 5.04 -0.35 13.65
C HIS A 48 4.64 -1.12 14.92
N GLY A 49 3.65 -0.62 15.68
CA GLY A 49 3.24 -1.19 16.96
C GLY A 49 4.28 -1.12 18.09
N SER A 50 5.47 -0.57 17.83
CA SER A 50 6.50 -0.39 18.86
C SER A 50 6.23 0.87 19.67
N SER A 51 6.50 0.81 20.98
CA SER A 51 6.34 1.96 21.87
C SER A 51 7.60 2.83 21.86
N ILE A 52 7.40 4.15 21.83
CA ILE A 52 8.42 5.18 22.07
C ILE A 52 7.99 6.01 23.27
N THR A 53 8.96 6.44 24.08
CA THR A 53 8.73 7.36 25.20
C THR A 53 9.38 8.71 24.90
N PHE A 54 8.62 9.78 25.08
CA PHE A 54 9.07 11.17 25.01
C PHE A 54 9.25 11.71 26.42
N TYR A 55 10.24 12.57 26.61
CA TYR A 55 10.54 13.20 27.90
C TYR A 55 10.71 14.71 27.69
N ALA A 56 10.21 15.52 28.62
CA ALA A 56 10.38 16.96 28.63
C ALA A 56 10.66 17.47 30.05
N THR A 57 11.55 18.44 30.21
CA THR A 57 11.83 19.09 31.50
C THR A 57 11.66 20.60 31.36
N ALA A 58 10.97 21.22 32.31
CA ALA A 58 10.81 22.68 32.37
C ALA A 58 11.80 23.31 33.35
N ASN A 59 12.05 24.62 33.20
CA ASN A 59 12.87 25.42 34.11
C ASN A 59 12.20 25.69 35.48
N GLU A 60 10.89 25.44 35.59
CA GLU A 60 10.05 25.80 36.73
C GLU A 60 9.09 24.65 37.09
N THR A 61 8.34 24.82 38.19
CA THR A 61 7.33 23.84 38.63
C THR A 61 6.08 23.91 37.75
N ILE A 62 5.69 22.77 37.17
CA ILE A 62 4.55 22.65 36.26
C ILE A 62 3.29 22.19 37.01
N ILE A 63 2.15 22.80 36.71
CA ILE A 63 0.83 22.40 37.20
C ILE A 63 0.22 21.36 36.26
N THR A 64 0.27 21.63 34.95
CA THR A 64 -0.26 20.72 33.92
C THR A 64 0.66 20.59 32.73
N TRP A 65 0.92 19.35 32.33
CA TRP A 65 1.42 18.97 31.02
C TRP A 65 0.24 18.63 30.11
N ALA A 66 0.31 19.07 28.85
CA ALA A 66 -0.63 18.69 27.81
C ALA A 66 0.15 18.06 26.66
N TRP A 67 -0.25 16.84 26.30
CA TRP A 67 0.38 16.05 25.24
C TRP A 67 -0.62 15.79 24.13
N HIS A 68 -0.25 16.12 22.89
CA HIS A 68 -1.06 15.80 21.73
C HIS A 68 -0.30 14.84 20.83
N VAL A 69 -0.95 13.75 20.43
CA VAL A 69 -0.44 12.82 19.42
C VAL A 69 -1.35 12.95 18.20
N ASP A 70 -0.78 13.29 17.05
CA ASP A 70 -1.49 13.55 15.81
C ASP A 70 -2.68 14.49 16.03
N THR A 71 -2.45 15.62 16.72
CA THR A 71 -3.46 16.63 17.13
C THR A 71 -4.50 16.19 18.17
N ILE A 72 -4.45 14.96 18.67
CA ILE A 72 -5.39 14.44 19.68
C ILE A 72 -4.77 14.54 21.08
N ASP A 73 -5.44 15.24 22.00
CA ASP A 73 -5.05 15.29 23.41
C ASP A 73 -5.05 13.89 24.04
N GLN A 74 -3.97 13.58 24.74
CA GLN A 74 -3.79 12.31 25.45
C GLN A 74 -4.28 12.37 26.90
N SER A 75 -4.70 13.54 27.39
CA SER A 75 -5.16 13.75 28.76
C SER A 75 -4.14 13.21 29.79
N HIS A 76 -2.86 13.44 29.50
CA HIS A 76 -1.73 12.92 30.25
C HIS A 76 -0.97 14.06 30.92
N ASN A 77 -0.98 14.12 32.25
CA ASN A 77 -0.35 15.20 33.02
C ASN A 77 0.94 14.73 33.70
N TYR A 78 1.93 14.32 32.90
CA TYR A 78 3.28 14.00 33.37
C TYR A 78 4.31 14.55 32.39
N ASP A 79 5.56 14.61 32.84
CA ASP A 79 6.73 15.10 32.10
C ASP A 79 7.24 14.10 31.04
N ASN A 80 6.55 12.99 30.86
CA ASN A 80 6.86 11.96 29.88
C ASN A 80 5.58 11.40 29.25
N LEU A 81 5.68 10.87 28.05
CA LEU A 81 4.58 10.19 27.36
C LEU A 81 5.11 8.98 26.61
N SER A 82 4.52 7.80 26.86
CA SER A 82 4.76 6.61 26.04
C SER A 82 3.60 6.37 25.09
N TYR A 83 3.90 6.19 23.81
CA TYR A 83 2.88 5.96 22.78
C TYR A 83 3.34 4.91 21.77
N ALA A 84 2.39 4.18 21.20
CA ALA A 84 2.63 3.21 20.13
C ALA A 84 1.59 3.41 19.01
N TRP A 85 2.06 3.67 17.79
CA TRP A 85 1.17 3.84 16.65
C TRP A 85 0.82 2.51 15.99
N THR A 86 -0.46 2.36 15.67
CA THR A 86 -1.00 1.31 14.80
C THR A 86 -1.10 1.74 13.33
N SER A 87 -0.84 3.01 13.04
CA SER A 87 -0.83 3.56 11.68
C SER A 87 0.58 4.00 11.27
N LYS A 88 0.92 3.69 10.02
CA LYS A 88 2.26 3.90 9.44
C LYS A 88 2.44 5.36 8.97
N GLY A 89 3.69 5.77 8.74
CA GLY A 89 4.03 7.07 8.14
C GLY A 89 4.49 8.13 9.14
N TYR A 90 4.50 9.39 8.70
CA TYR A 90 4.88 10.54 9.54
C TYR A 90 3.81 10.83 10.58
N LYS A 91 4.27 11.04 11.81
CA LYS A 91 3.47 11.33 12.99
C LYS A 91 3.87 12.65 13.58
N ASN A 92 3.01 13.18 14.45
CA ASN A 92 3.26 14.41 15.16
C ASN A 92 2.99 14.21 16.64
N VAL A 93 3.92 14.64 17.49
CA VAL A 93 3.74 14.67 18.93
C VAL A 93 4.12 16.04 19.43
N THR A 94 3.22 16.69 20.17
CA THR A 94 3.49 17.98 20.80
C THR A 94 3.30 17.94 22.30
N ALA A 95 4.14 18.69 23.02
CA ALA A 95 4.06 18.87 24.45
C ALA A 95 4.08 20.36 24.81
N THR A 96 3.20 20.75 25.73
CA THR A 96 3.23 22.08 26.38
C THR A 96 3.14 21.92 27.89
N ALA A 97 3.78 22.83 28.61
CA ALA A 97 3.76 22.89 30.06
C ALA A 97 3.06 24.16 30.53
N THR A 98 2.24 24.09 31.58
CA THR A 98 1.49 25.24 32.11
C THR A 98 1.75 25.39 33.60
N ASN A 99 2.07 26.61 34.02
CA ASN A 99 2.17 27.04 35.42
C ASN A 99 1.10 28.12 35.71
N ALA A 100 1.17 28.77 36.88
CA ALA A 100 0.22 29.83 37.27
C ALA A 100 0.34 31.09 36.40
N ASN A 101 1.45 31.28 35.70
CA ASN A 101 1.79 32.48 34.95
C ASN A 101 1.54 32.34 33.45
N GLY A 102 1.41 31.12 32.93
CA GLY A 102 1.06 30.87 31.54
C GLY A 102 1.41 29.47 31.05
N THR A 103 1.36 29.29 29.72
CA THR A 103 1.70 28.05 29.02
C THR A 103 2.94 28.26 28.16
N SER A 104 3.83 27.28 28.15
CA SER A 104 5.06 27.25 27.37
C SER A 104 4.80 27.30 25.86
N LEU A 105 5.84 27.59 25.09
CA LEU A 105 5.84 27.25 23.67
C LEU A 105 5.77 25.72 23.48
N PRO A 106 5.13 25.22 22.42
CA PRO A 106 5.06 23.79 22.15
C PRO A 106 6.39 23.25 21.63
N ILE A 107 6.80 22.11 22.16
CA ILE A 107 7.85 21.28 21.56
C ILE A 107 7.19 20.24 20.66
N THR A 108 7.76 20.03 19.48
CA THR A 108 7.21 19.12 18.46
C THR A 108 8.23 18.06 18.05
N TRP A 109 7.86 16.79 18.21
CA TRP A 109 8.53 15.67 17.55
C TRP A 109 7.74 15.24 16.31
N ASN A 110 8.46 14.78 15.28
CA ASN A 110 7.90 14.27 14.04
C ASN A 110 8.39 12.83 13.78
N PRO A 111 7.93 11.84 14.55
CA PRO A 111 8.35 10.45 14.38
C PRO A 111 7.97 9.91 13.00
N TYR A 112 8.82 9.04 12.44
CA TYR A 112 8.49 8.25 11.27
C TYR A 112 8.26 6.80 11.69
N VAL A 113 7.00 6.35 11.61
CA VAL A 113 6.63 4.96 11.86
C VAL A 113 6.89 4.16 10.59
N LYS A 114 7.87 3.26 10.66
CA LYS A 114 8.30 2.45 9.52
C LYS A 114 7.11 1.70 8.94
N MET A 115 7.11 1.59 7.61
CA MET A 115 6.33 0.53 6.98
C MET A 115 6.96 -0.79 7.40
N GLU A 116 6.15 -1.73 7.87
CA GLU A 116 6.62 -3.11 7.99
C GLU A 116 7.09 -3.55 6.60
N MET A 117 8.38 -3.89 6.49
CA MET A 117 8.87 -4.68 5.37
C MET A 117 8.28 -6.09 5.53
N ALA A 118 7.99 -6.76 4.41
CA ALA A 118 7.47 -8.13 4.42
C ALA A 118 8.25 -8.98 5.42
N GLY A 119 7.55 -9.55 6.39
CA GLY A 119 8.16 -10.29 7.49
C GLY A 119 8.70 -11.64 7.03
N ALA A 120 9.55 -12.27 7.84
CA ALA A 120 9.91 -13.66 7.65
C ALA A 120 8.65 -14.54 7.80
N GLY A 121 8.03 -14.91 6.68
CA GLY A 121 6.76 -15.64 6.63
C GLY A 121 5.76 -15.07 5.61
N ASP A 122 5.96 -13.84 5.15
CA ASP A 122 5.19 -13.30 4.02
C ASP A 122 5.66 -13.97 2.73
N THR A 123 4.81 -14.83 2.16
CA THR A 123 5.08 -15.44 0.87
C THR A 123 4.58 -14.51 -0.23
N ILE A 124 5.49 -14.00 -1.05
CA ILE A 124 5.12 -13.48 -2.36
C ILE A 124 4.70 -14.70 -3.18
N SER A 125 3.48 -14.70 -3.72
CA SER A 125 3.07 -15.74 -4.66
C SER A 125 4.04 -15.73 -5.84
N ASN A 126 4.71 -16.85 -6.09
CA ASN A 126 5.58 -16.99 -7.25
C ASN A 126 4.79 -16.70 -8.52
N MET A 127 5.42 -16.03 -9.48
CA MET A 127 4.86 -15.91 -10.82
C MET A 127 4.82 -17.30 -11.45
N ASP A 128 3.72 -17.62 -12.14
CA ASP A 128 3.66 -18.81 -12.97
C ASP A 128 4.48 -18.54 -14.24
N GLU A 129 5.66 -19.15 -14.30
CA GLU A 129 6.64 -18.99 -15.39
C GLU A 129 6.57 -20.16 -16.39
N THR A 130 5.62 -21.09 -16.23
CA THR A 130 5.55 -22.32 -17.03
C THR A 130 5.49 -22.04 -18.54
N GLY A 131 4.77 -21.00 -18.96
CA GLY A 131 4.70 -20.60 -20.37
C GLY A 131 6.03 -20.08 -20.92
N TYR A 132 6.80 -19.37 -20.10
CA TYR A 132 8.13 -18.88 -20.44
C TYR A 132 9.12 -20.05 -20.50
N ASP A 133 9.10 -20.95 -19.53
CA ASP A 133 9.96 -22.13 -19.49
C ASP A 133 9.73 -23.03 -20.72
N ASN A 134 8.47 -23.27 -21.08
CA ASN A 134 8.11 -24.02 -22.28
C ASN A 134 8.58 -23.32 -23.56
N LEU A 135 8.46 -21.99 -23.65
CA LEU A 135 8.97 -21.25 -24.81
C LEU A 135 10.49 -21.39 -24.93
N MET A 136 11.20 -21.32 -23.80
CA MET A 136 12.65 -21.43 -23.79
C MET A 136 13.10 -22.86 -24.13
N LEU A 137 12.46 -23.88 -23.57
CA LEU A 137 12.69 -25.29 -23.90
C LEU A 137 12.49 -25.59 -25.39
N GLY A 138 11.49 -24.98 -26.02
CA GLY A 138 11.27 -25.11 -27.46
C GLY A 138 12.36 -24.48 -28.33
N LEU A 139 13.15 -23.56 -27.78
CA LEU A 139 14.21 -22.81 -28.49
C LEU A 139 15.62 -23.32 -28.21
N GLU A 140 15.87 -23.93 -27.04
CA GLU A 140 17.22 -24.29 -26.57
C GLU A 140 17.78 -25.64 -27.09
N GLY A 141 17.01 -26.41 -27.86
CA GLY A 141 17.45 -27.68 -28.43
C GLY A 141 18.29 -27.60 -29.72
N ASP A 142 18.92 -28.71 -30.12
CA ASP A 142 19.64 -28.88 -31.41
C ASP A 142 18.76 -28.57 -32.64
N SER A 143 17.44 -28.63 -32.46
CA SER A 143 16.43 -28.17 -33.42
C SER A 143 15.26 -27.54 -32.67
N PRO A 144 14.64 -26.47 -33.19
CA PRO A 144 13.48 -25.86 -32.56
C PRO A 144 12.30 -26.84 -32.52
N ASP A 145 11.74 -27.03 -31.33
CA ASP A 145 10.54 -27.84 -31.13
C ASP A 145 9.30 -26.96 -31.20
N PHE A 146 8.64 -26.98 -32.36
CA PHE A 146 7.45 -26.18 -32.63
C PHE A 146 6.25 -26.59 -31.78
N GLU A 147 6.18 -27.84 -31.30
CA GLU A 147 5.08 -28.30 -30.46
C GLU A 147 5.23 -27.71 -29.05
N VAL A 148 6.40 -27.84 -28.45
CA VAL A 148 6.70 -27.26 -27.13
C VAL A 148 6.59 -25.73 -27.16
N MET A 149 7.05 -25.10 -28.25
CA MET A 149 6.88 -23.66 -28.47
C MET A 149 5.41 -23.24 -28.58
N LEU A 150 4.56 -24.02 -29.26
CA LEU A 150 3.12 -23.75 -29.36
C LEU A 150 2.46 -23.78 -27.98
N TRP A 151 2.86 -24.73 -27.13
CA TRP A 151 2.36 -24.80 -25.75
C TRP A 151 2.82 -23.60 -24.92
N GLY A 152 4.10 -23.22 -24.98
CA GLY A 152 4.60 -22.04 -24.27
C GLY A 152 3.92 -20.72 -24.66
N ILE A 153 3.53 -20.58 -25.94
CA ILE A 153 2.78 -19.40 -26.40
C ILE A 153 1.32 -19.44 -25.95
N THR A 154 0.69 -20.61 -25.91
CA THR A 154 -0.77 -20.73 -25.67
C THR A 154 -1.13 -20.88 -24.19
N GLU A 155 -0.25 -21.42 -23.37
CA GLU A 155 -0.43 -21.63 -21.94
C GLU A 155 -0.86 -20.38 -21.15
N PRO A 156 -0.18 -19.22 -21.22
CA PRO A 156 -0.56 -18.06 -20.42
C PRO A 156 -1.99 -17.60 -20.71
N TYR A 157 -2.46 -17.79 -21.95
CA TYR A 157 -3.84 -17.48 -22.31
C TYR A 157 -4.84 -18.53 -21.81
N GLN A 158 -4.44 -19.81 -21.74
CA GLN A 158 -5.24 -20.88 -21.16
C GLN A 158 -5.38 -20.73 -19.64
N VAL A 159 -4.37 -20.24 -18.93
CA VAL A 159 -4.47 -19.96 -17.49
C VAL A 159 -5.51 -18.87 -17.21
N VAL A 160 -5.60 -17.84 -18.06
CA VAL A 160 -6.53 -16.72 -17.87
C VAL A 160 -7.96 -17.06 -18.29
N VAL A 161 -8.14 -17.72 -19.45
CA VAL A 161 -9.45 -17.89 -20.10
C VAL A 161 -9.93 -19.35 -20.10
N GLY A 162 -9.10 -20.28 -19.63
CA GLY A 162 -9.36 -21.71 -19.66
C GLY A 162 -9.47 -22.27 -21.08
N ASN A 163 -10.13 -23.42 -21.21
CA ASN A 163 -10.35 -24.09 -22.50
C ASN A 163 -11.16 -23.26 -23.51
N MET A 164 -11.79 -22.15 -23.08
CA MET A 164 -12.47 -21.22 -23.98
C MET A 164 -11.50 -20.45 -24.89
N PHE A 165 -10.22 -20.36 -24.54
CA PHE A 165 -9.20 -19.71 -25.36
C PHE A 165 -9.24 -20.22 -26.81
N PHE A 166 -9.27 -21.54 -27.00
CA PHE A 166 -9.32 -22.14 -28.33
C PHE A 166 -10.66 -21.92 -29.04
N ALA A 167 -11.76 -21.88 -28.30
CA ALA A 167 -13.07 -21.55 -28.85
C ALA A 167 -13.13 -20.10 -29.36
N ILE A 168 -12.41 -19.18 -28.70
CA ILE A 168 -12.29 -17.79 -29.15
C ILE A 168 -11.36 -17.71 -30.36
N LEU A 169 -10.18 -18.34 -30.27
CA LEU A 169 -9.15 -18.31 -31.30
C LEU A 169 -9.64 -18.86 -32.64
N PHE A 170 -10.31 -20.01 -32.63
CA PHE A 170 -10.80 -20.66 -33.85
C PHE A 170 -12.27 -20.34 -34.13
N GLY A 171 -13.10 -20.20 -33.11
CA GLY A 171 -14.54 -20.01 -33.28
C GLY A 171 -14.93 -18.61 -33.77
N ILE A 172 -14.26 -17.54 -33.32
CA ILE A 172 -14.60 -16.18 -33.77
C ILE A 172 -14.34 -15.98 -35.28
N PRO A 173 -13.14 -16.29 -35.81
CA PRO A 173 -12.89 -16.18 -37.26
C PRO A 173 -13.84 -17.06 -38.08
N MET A 174 -14.13 -18.26 -37.57
CA MET A 174 -15.07 -19.18 -38.21
C MET A 174 -16.49 -18.62 -38.25
N LEU A 175 -16.97 -18.06 -37.14
CA LEU A 175 -18.27 -17.41 -37.06
C LEU A 175 -18.35 -16.20 -38.00
N MET A 176 -17.28 -15.43 -38.13
CA MET A 176 -17.20 -14.36 -39.14
C MET A 176 -17.31 -14.90 -40.57
N PHE A 177 -16.72 -16.06 -40.88
CA PHE A 177 -16.88 -16.69 -42.19
C PHE A 177 -18.33 -17.10 -42.46
N TYR A 178 -19.04 -17.62 -41.45
CA TYR A 178 -20.46 -17.95 -41.58
C TYR A 178 -21.34 -16.71 -41.79
N LEU A 179 -21.08 -15.62 -41.08
CA LEU A 179 -21.91 -14.42 -41.17
C LEU A 179 -21.67 -13.62 -42.46
N ARG A 180 -20.48 -13.71 -43.06
CA ARG A 180 -20.09 -12.85 -44.19
C ARG A 180 -20.21 -13.51 -45.57
N GLN A 181 -20.34 -14.84 -45.65
CA GLN A 181 -20.45 -15.55 -46.93
C GLN A 181 -21.91 -15.81 -47.34
N GLY A 182 -22.24 -15.62 -48.62
CA GLY A 182 -23.59 -15.84 -49.16
C GLY A 182 -24.01 -17.32 -49.26
N SER A 183 -23.04 -18.24 -49.18
CA SER A 183 -23.27 -19.69 -49.09
C SER A 183 -22.61 -20.22 -47.83
N LEU A 184 -23.37 -20.97 -47.02
CA LEU A 184 -22.85 -21.56 -45.77
C LEU A 184 -22.25 -22.96 -46.00
N ILE A 185 -22.24 -23.46 -47.25
CA ILE A 185 -21.69 -24.78 -47.59
C ILE A 185 -20.16 -24.78 -47.41
N ILE A 186 -19.47 -23.76 -47.93
CA ILE A 186 -17.99 -23.68 -47.89
C ILE A 186 -17.48 -23.56 -46.44
N PRO A 187 -18.00 -22.65 -45.58
CA PRO A 187 -17.61 -22.59 -44.18
C PRO A 187 -17.89 -23.88 -43.40
N SER A 188 -18.99 -24.57 -43.73
CA SER A 188 -19.36 -25.83 -43.07
C SER A 188 -18.44 -26.99 -43.41
N MET A 189 -18.03 -27.12 -44.67
CA MET A 189 -17.05 -28.13 -45.06
C MET A 189 -15.71 -27.88 -44.37
N PHE A 190 -15.24 -26.62 -44.37
CA PHE A 190 -14.01 -26.26 -43.69
C PHE A 190 -14.08 -26.53 -42.19
N GLY A 191 -15.22 -26.26 -41.56
CA GLY A 191 -15.43 -26.52 -40.14
C GLY A 191 -15.48 -27.98 -39.75
N ILE A 192 -16.08 -28.84 -40.57
CA ILE A 192 -16.05 -30.29 -40.34
C ILE A 192 -14.62 -30.82 -40.46
N ILE A 193 -13.86 -30.38 -41.48
CA ILE A 193 -12.47 -30.79 -41.68
C ILE A 193 -11.60 -30.29 -40.51
N MET A 194 -11.66 -29.01 -40.17
CA MET A 194 -10.88 -28.44 -39.08
C MET A 194 -11.27 -29.05 -37.73
N GLY A 195 -12.56 -29.23 -37.46
CA GLY A 195 -13.04 -29.82 -36.22
C GLY A 195 -12.60 -31.28 -36.05
N THR A 196 -12.60 -32.07 -37.12
CA THR A 196 -12.11 -33.46 -37.08
C THR A 196 -10.59 -33.53 -36.94
N VAL A 197 -9.82 -32.64 -37.59
CA VAL A 197 -8.37 -32.54 -37.40
C VAL A 197 -8.03 -32.15 -35.95
N LEU A 198 -8.73 -31.16 -35.39
CA LEU A 198 -8.56 -30.76 -33.99
C LEU A 198 -8.88 -31.90 -33.02
N PHE A 199 -9.84 -32.76 -33.34
CA PHE A 199 -10.19 -33.91 -32.50
C PHE A 199 -9.19 -35.07 -32.60
N ALA A 200 -8.59 -35.28 -33.78
CA ALA A 200 -7.70 -36.42 -34.03
C ALA A 200 -6.23 -36.17 -33.65
N PHE A 201 -5.77 -34.93 -33.74
CA PHE A 201 -4.34 -34.59 -33.58
C PHE A 201 -4.02 -33.83 -32.29
N PHE A 202 -5.00 -33.23 -31.61
CA PHE A 202 -4.74 -32.41 -30.42
C PHE A 202 -5.24 -33.05 -29.12
N PRO A 203 -4.61 -32.73 -27.97
CA PRO A 203 -5.00 -33.29 -26.67
C PRO A 203 -6.42 -32.93 -26.21
N ALA A 204 -6.89 -33.58 -25.14
CA ALA A 204 -8.25 -33.46 -24.62
C ALA A 204 -8.72 -32.03 -24.32
N SER A 205 -7.80 -31.08 -24.09
CA SER A 205 -8.11 -29.64 -23.93
C SER A 205 -8.81 -29.04 -25.15
N PHE A 206 -8.56 -29.58 -26.36
CA PHE A 206 -9.16 -29.14 -27.62
C PHE A 206 -10.47 -29.83 -27.94
N ALA A 207 -10.81 -30.94 -27.29
CA ALA A 207 -11.96 -31.77 -27.64
C ALA A 207 -13.29 -31.01 -27.53
N ALA A 208 -13.41 -30.16 -26.50
CA ALA A 208 -14.60 -29.32 -26.31
C ALA A 208 -14.79 -28.34 -27.48
N THR A 209 -13.74 -27.62 -27.87
CA THR A 209 -13.77 -26.70 -29.00
C THR A 209 -14.00 -27.41 -30.32
N ALA A 210 -13.30 -28.53 -30.56
CA ALA A 210 -13.45 -29.35 -31.75
C ALA A 210 -14.90 -29.83 -31.91
N SER A 211 -15.52 -30.33 -30.83
CA SER A 211 -16.92 -30.75 -30.83
C SER A 211 -17.88 -29.58 -31.11
N ALA A 212 -17.64 -28.40 -30.55
CA ALA A 212 -18.48 -27.22 -30.78
C ALA A 212 -18.42 -26.75 -32.24
N ILE A 213 -17.23 -26.76 -32.84
CA ILE A 213 -17.01 -26.45 -34.26
C ILE A 213 -17.76 -27.44 -35.16
N ILE A 214 -17.63 -28.74 -34.90
CA ILE A 214 -18.32 -29.79 -35.68
C ILE A 214 -19.84 -29.62 -35.59
N VAL A 215 -20.38 -29.43 -34.38
CA VAL A 215 -21.82 -29.26 -34.15
C VAL A 215 -22.34 -28.03 -34.88
N MET A 216 -21.63 -26.90 -34.78
CA MET A 216 -21.98 -25.67 -35.51
C MET A 216 -21.97 -25.87 -37.02
N SER A 217 -20.99 -26.59 -37.57
CA SER A 217 -20.93 -26.87 -39.01
C SER A 217 -22.05 -27.78 -39.49
N ILE A 218 -22.44 -28.80 -38.71
CA ILE A 218 -23.58 -29.66 -39.04
C ILE A 218 -24.88 -28.85 -39.03
N LEU A 219 -25.10 -28.02 -38.01
CA LEU A 219 -26.28 -27.15 -37.92
C LEU A 219 -26.36 -26.16 -39.09
N ALA A 220 -25.24 -25.60 -39.52
CA ALA A 220 -25.18 -24.67 -40.65
C ALA A 220 -25.58 -25.34 -41.98
N VAL A 221 -25.20 -26.60 -42.20
CA VAL A 221 -25.61 -27.39 -43.38
C VAL A 221 -27.12 -27.67 -43.37
N PHE A 222 -27.68 -28.03 -42.21
CA PHE A 222 -29.13 -28.20 -42.11
C PHE A 222 -29.89 -26.89 -42.37
N TYR A 223 -29.37 -25.77 -41.87
CA TYR A 223 -29.96 -24.46 -42.14
C TYR A 223 -29.93 -24.09 -43.62
N THR A 224 -28.85 -24.39 -44.36
CA THR A 224 -28.83 -24.16 -45.82
C THR A 224 -29.91 -24.93 -46.54
N PHE A 225 -30.10 -26.21 -46.23
CA PHE A 225 -31.14 -27.02 -46.87
C PHE A 225 -32.56 -26.53 -46.54
N TYR A 226 -32.78 -26.05 -45.31
CA TYR A 226 -34.06 -25.45 -44.95
C TYR A 226 -34.31 -24.14 -45.71
N LYS A 227 -33.29 -23.29 -45.82
CA LYS A 227 -33.39 -22.00 -46.52
C LYS A 227 -33.58 -22.16 -48.03
N GLU A 228 -32.91 -23.12 -48.67
CA GLU A 228 -33.05 -23.38 -50.11
C GLU A 228 -34.42 -23.94 -50.51
N ARG A 229 -35.17 -24.51 -49.57
CA ARG A 229 -36.54 -25.00 -49.79
C ARG A 229 -37.61 -23.90 -49.74
N ARG A 230 -37.26 -22.67 -49.35
CA ARG A 230 -38.20 -21.56 -49.13
C ARG A 230 -37.89 -20.40 -50.07
#